data_AF-A0A5J4RW29-F1
#
_entry.id   AF-A0A5J4RW29-F1
#
_cell.length_a   1.000
_cell.length_b   1.000
_cell.length_c   1.000
_cell.angle_alpha   90.00
_cell.angle_beta   90.00
_cell.angle_gamma   90.00
#
_symmetry.space_group_name_H-M   'P 1'
#
loop_
_entity.id
_entity.type
_entity.pdbx_description
1 polymer ?
#
loop_
_entity_poly.entity_id
_entity_poly.type
_entity_poly.pdbx_seq_one_letter_code
_entity_poly.pdbx_strand_id
1 'polypeptide(L)'
;GNLFRHIGYVNLLPDYQYEQYIPHPYYHRTPYFPHKKGSNTISDVINDGRSTFRIVNKGAEFTSFEQEAKRVIELSTNFHSHSFPQWESINPLHVNNSRNPCFSAERPYQCENLRRNANQETLRPQEIYNIDPSELVIFGNGDMNCVKQGQIQDSQLISSLIVMRHMETKLGQSLIKDKIYPQDNNGNALYNPNGQYRLKIHINGTWRMSEIDDQLRCETLEDWQ
;
A
#
# COMPACT_ATOMS: atom_id res chain seq x y z
N GLY A 1 29.52 8.88 -19.79
CA GLY A 1 30.58 9.06 -18.79
C GLY A 1 30.71 7.78 -18.02
N ASN A 2 31.77 7.01 -18.30
CA ASN A 2 32.01 5.70 -17.72
C ASN A 2 32.62 5.84 -16.31
N LEU A 3 31.87 5.46 -15.28
CA LEU A 3 32.42 5.13 -13.96
C LEU A 3 32.18 3.64 -13.73
N PHE A 4 33.10 2.97 -13.05
CA PHE A 4 33.17 1.50 -12.84
C PHE A 4 33.93 0.70 -13.92
N ARG A 5 35.15 1.11 -14.24
CA ARG A 5 36.25 0.14 -14.38
C ARG A 5 36.93 0.07 -13.03
N HIS A 6 37.12 -1.13 -12.50
CA HIS A 6 38.20 -1.64 -11.64
C HIS A 6 37.65 -2.76 -10.74
N ILE A 7 37.68 -3.99 -11.24
CA ILE A 7 37.63 -5.20 -10.41
C ILE A 7 39.06 -5.74 -10.40
N GLY A 8 39.71 -5.71 -9.24
CA GLY A 8 41.01 -6.33 -9.04
C GLY A 8 40.85 -7.84 -8.82
N TYR A 9 41.62 -8.65 -9.54
CA TYR A 9 41.70 -10.08 -9.31
C TYR A 9 42.83 -10.36 -8.33
N VAL A 10 42.52 -10.96 -7.17
CA VAL A 10 43.51 -11.57 -6.28
C VAL A 10 43.54 -13.06 -6.58
N ASN A 11 44.69 -13.55 -7.02
CA ASN A 11 44.93 -14.95 -7.39
C ASN A 11 44.93 -15.86 -6.14
N LEU A 12 43.88 -16.65 -5.91
CA LEU A 12 43.95 -17.90 -5.13
C LEU A 12 42.92 -18.94 -5.63
N LEU A 13 43.44 -20.12 -5.99
CA LEU A 13 42.85 -21.36 -6.53
C LEU A 13 42.29 -21.36 -7.98
N PRO A 14 42.59 -22.38 -8.84
CA PRO A 14 42.39 -22.29 -10.29
C PRO A 14 40.94 -22.45 -10.79
N ASP A 15 40.05 -23.02 -9.98
CA ASP A 15 38.76 -23.55 -10.45
C ASP A 15 37.51 -22.79 -9.99
N TYR A 16 37.67 -21.73 -9.18
CA TYR A 16 36.56 -20.96 -8.64
C TYR A 16 36.79 -19.46 -8.84
N GLN A 17 35.81 -18.76 -9.43
CA GLN A 17 35.77 -17.30 -9.39
C GLN A 17 34.78 -16.86 -8.31
N TYR A 18 35.22 -15.94 -7.47
CA TYR A 18 34.37 -15.26 -6.50
C TYR A 18 34.14 -13.84 -7.00
N GLU A 19 32.89 -13.51 -7.37
CA GLU A 19 32.51 -12.12 -7.63
C GLU A 19 32.37 -11.40 -6.29
N GLN A 20 33.21 -10.38 -6.07
CA GLN A 20 33.11 -9.54 -4.89
C GLN A 20 32.06 -8.44 -5.17
N TYR A 21 30.82 -8.70 -4.76
CA TYR A 21 29.78 -7.68 -4.79
C TYR A 21 30.03 -6.71 -3.64
N ILE A 22 30.25 -5.43 -3.93
CA ILE A 22 30.39 -4.40 -2.88
C ILE A 22 29.04 -4.30 -2.15
N PRO A 23 28.95 -4.63 -0.86
CA PRO A 23 27.68 -4.69 -0.17
C PRO A 23 27.16 -3.27 0.12
N HIS A 24 25.89 -3.03 -0.21
CA HIS A 24 25.16 -1.86 0.28
C HIS A 24 24.97 -2.00 1.81
N PRO A 25 25.21 -0.96 2.61
CA PRO A 25 25.38 -1.06 4.07
C PRO A 25 24.15 -1.56 4.87
N TYR A 26 23.01 -1.76 4.22
CA TYR A 26 21.74 -2.12 4.87
C TYR A 26 21.18 -3.50 4.48
N TYR A 27 21.86 -4.25 3.62
CA TYR A 27 21.45 -5.63 3.32
C TYR A 27 22.30 -6.62 4.11
N HIS A 28 21.63 -7.40 4.96
CA HIS A 28 22.25 -8.55 5.61
C HIS A 28 22.83 -9.50 4.56
N ARG A 29 24.05 -9.99 4.83
CA ARG A 29 24.87 -10.84 3.96
C ARG A 29 24.03 -11.92 3.27
N THR A 30 23.90 -11.85 1.95
CA THR A 30 23.56 -13.02 1.16
C THR A 30 24.71 -14.04 1.31
N PRO A 31 24.42 -15.34 1.47
CA PRO A 31 25.48 -16.34 1.50
C PRO A 31 26.24 -16.32 0.17
N TYR A 32 27.58 -16.29 0.23
CA TYR A 32 28.42 -16.44 -0.95
C TYR A 32 28.29 -17.87 -1.46
N PHE A 33 27.71 -18.06 -2.65
CA PHE A 33 27.62 -19.37 -3.27
C PHE A 33 28.71 -19.52 -4.35
N PRO A 34 29.61 -20.51 -4.24
CA PRO A 34 30.58 -20.77 -5.30
C PRO A 34 29.87 -21.31 -6.54
N HIS A 35 30.09 -20.68 -7.69
CA HIS A 35 29.58 -21.12 -8.98
C HIS A 35 30.60 -21.99 -9.71
N LYS A 36 30.15 -23.08 -10.34
CA LYS A 36 30.96 -23.86 -11.30
C LYS A 36 31.03 -23.13 -12.64
N LYS A 37 32.18 -23.22 -13.30
CA LYS A 37 32.57 -22.49 -14.54
C LYS A 37 31.83 -22.92 -15.83
N GLY A 38 30.65 -23.53 -15.74
CA GLY A 38 29.86 -24.02 -16.88
C GLY A 38 28.53 -23.29 -17.03
N SER A 39 27.88 -23.40 -18.20
CA SER A 39 26.53 -22.84 -18.39
C SER A 39 25.54 -23.59 -17.49
N ASN A 40 25.04 -22.93 -16.46
CA ASN A 40 23.97 -23.51 -15.64
C ASN A 40 22.68 -23.51 -16.49
N THR A 41 22.12 -24.68 -16.75
CA THR A 41 20.79 -24.79 -17.36
C THR A 41 19.71 -24.62 -16.29
N ILE A 42 18.48 -24.28 -16.69
CA ILE A 42 17.33 -24.22 -15.78
C ILE A 42 17.15 -25.57 -15.06
N SER A 43 17.42 -26.66 -15.76
CA SER A 43 17.39 -28.03 -15.24
C SER A 43 18.38 -28.23 -14.09
N ASP A 44 19.58 -27.65 -14.17
CA ASP A 44 20.61 -27.76 -13.13
C ASP A 44 20.19 -27.03 -11.85
N VAL A 45 19.52 -25.87 -11.97
CA VAL A 45 19.01 -25.10 -10.82
C VAL A 45 17.90 -25.86 -10.08
N ILE A 46 17.06 -26.59 -10.81
CA ILE A 46 15.97 -27.40 -10.24
C ILE A 46 16.51 -28.66 -9.56
N ASN A 47 17.53 -29.29 -10.14
CA ASN A 47 18.09 -30.56 -9.65
C ASN A 47 19.07 -30.41 -8.47
N ASP A 48 19.87 -29.34 -8.42
CA ASP A 48 20.86 -29.13 -7.35
C ASP A 48 20.23 -28.64 -6.02
N GLY A 49 18.91 -28.38 -5.99
CA GLY A 49 18.23 -27.83 -4.81
C GLY A 49 18.67 -26.41 -4.42
N ARG A 50 19.55 -25.79 -5.22
CA ARG A 50 20.08 -24.42 -5.06
C ARG A 50 19.10 -23.35 -5.54
N SER A 51 17.80 -23.64 -5.51
CA SER A 51 16.81 -22.57 -5.50
C SER A 51 17.04 -21.78 -4.22
N THR A 52 17.45 -20.52 -4.37
CA THR A 52 17.58 -19.52 -3.29
C THR A 52 16.31 -19.35 -2.44
N PHE A 53 15.22 -20.05 -2.77
CA PHE A 53 13.91 -19.93 -2.14
C PHE A 53 13.38 -21.21 -1.48
N ARG A 54 14.14 -22.32 -1.37
CA ARG A 54 13.61 -23.54 -0.75
C ARG A 54 14.52 -24.12 0.34
N ILE A 55 14.49 -23.49 1.53
CA ILE A 55 14.86 -24.19 2.76
C ILE A 55 13.65 -25.04 3.15
N VAL A 56 13.67 -26.33 2.80
CA VAL A 56 12.65 -27.29 3.24
C VAL A 56 13.11 -27.88 4.57
N ASN A 57 12.49 -27.46 5.67
CA ASN A 57 12.73 -28.07 6.98
C ASN A 57 12.24 -29.52 6.97
N LYS A 58 13.01 -30.46 7.55
CA LYS A 58 12.56 -31.84 7.76
C LYS A 58 11.28 -31.82 8.60
N GLY A 59 10.18 -32.31 8.03
CA GLY A 59 8.85 -32.30 8.65
C GLY A 59 7.90 -31.21 8.12
N ALA A 60 8.33 -30.37 7.17
CA ALA A 60 7.42 -29.50 6.44
C ALA A 60 6.44 -30.37 5.63
N GLU A 61 5.15 -30.20 5.87
CA GLU A 61 4.10 -30.83 5.07
C GLU A 61 4.28 -30.44 3.60
N PHE A 62 4.07 -31.40 2.68
CA PHE A 62 4.05 -31.13 1.25
C PHE A 62 2.78 -30.34 0.92
N THR A 63 2.84 -29.02 1.07
CA THR A 63 1.80 -28.12 0.58
C THR A 63 2.03 -27.86 -0.91
N SER A 64 0.95 -27.86 -1.69
CA SER A 64 1.03 -27.42 -3.09
C SER A 64 1.40 -25.93 -3.15
N PHE A 65 1.90 -25.49 -4.31
CA PHE A 65 2.19 -24.07 -4.51
C PHE A 65 0.94 -23.20 -4.27
N GLU A 66 -0.22 -23.65 -4.74
CA GLU A 66 -1.49 -22.95 -4.59
C GLU A 66 -1.92 -22.86 -3.12
N GLN A 67 -1.71 -23.93 -2.35
CA GLN A 67 -1.99 -23.96 -0.92
C GLN A 67 -1.07 -23.00 -0.16
N GLU A 68 0.22 -22.99 -0.49
CA GLU A 68 1.19 -22.10 0.13
C GLU A 68 0.94 -20.63 -0.25
N ALA A 69 0.62 -20.35 -1.52
CA ALA A 69 0.26 -19.01 -1.97
C ALA A 69 -0.98 -18.49 -1.23
N LYS A 70 -2.02 -19.33 -1.09
CA LYS A 70 -3.21 -19.00 -0.32
C LYS A 70 -2.87 -18.72 1.16
N ARG A 71 -2.04 -19.57 1.78
CA ARG A 71 -1.57 -19.40 3.16
C ARG A 71 -0.81 -18.09 3.36
N VAL A 72 0.09 -17.73 2.43
CA VAL A 72 0.85 -16.47 2.48
C VAL A 72 -0.07 -15.26 2.36
N ILE A 73 -1.07 -15.32 1.47
CA ILE A 73 -2.08 -14.25 1.34
C ILE A 73 -2.90 -14.11 2.63
N GLU A 74 -3.32 -15.22 3.24
CA GLU A 74 -4.08 -15.22 4.49
C GLU A 74 -3.25 -14.64 5.64
N LEU A 75 -2.00 -15.08 5.80
CA LEU A 75 -1.10 -14.59 6.85
C LEU A 75 -0.73 -13.11 6.69
N SER A 76 -0.63 -12.62 5.45
CA SER A 76 -0.33 -11.22 5.16
C SER A 76 -1.52 -10.26 5.30
N THR A 77 -2.66 -10.76 5.81
CA THR A 77 -3.86 -9.98 6.13
C THR A 77 -3.69 -9.12 7.37
N ASN A 78 -2.92 -9.61 8.34
CA ASN A 78 -2.72 -8.91 9.60
C ASN A 78 -1.33 -8.29 9.61
N PHE A 79 -1.26 -6.96 9.68
CA PHE A 79 0.00 -6.25 9.86
C PHE A 79 -0.21 -4.96 10.65
N HIS A 80 0.79 -4.57 11.45
CA HIS A 80 0.73 -3.42 12.36
C HIS A 80 -0.50 -3.39 13.28
N SER A 81 -0.94 -4.55 13.79
CA SER A 81 -2.14 -4.69 14.64
C SER A 81 -3.46 -4.35 13.94
N HIS A 82 -3.45 -4.22 12.61
CA HIS A 82 -4.62 -4.01 11.77
C HIS A 82 -4.87 -5.25 10.90
N SER A 83 -6.14 -5.51 10.60
CA SER A 83 -6.58 -6.57 9.70
C SER A 83 -7.13 -5.95 8.42
N PHE A 84 -6.60 -6.37 7.28
CA PHE A 84 -6.98 -5.91 5.95
C PHE A 84 -7.49 -7.10 5.13
N PRO A 85 -8.76 -7.50 5.31
CA PRO A 85 -9.32 -8.67 4.64
C PRO A 85 -9.28 -8.52 3.12
N GLN A 86 -9.25 -9.65 2.41
CA GLN A 86 -9.29 -9.67 0.95
C GLN A 86 -10.61 -9.06 0.45
N TRP A 87 -10.54 -8.26 -0.61
CA TRP A 87 -11.69 -7.53 -1.14
C TRP A 87 -12.83 -8.47 -1.55
N GLU A 88 -12.51 -9.61 -2.15
CA GLU A 88 -13.46 -10.61 -2.67
C GLU A 88 -14.29 -11.28 -1.58
N SER A 89 -13.84 -11.20 -0.32
CA SER A 89 -14.51 -11.85 0.80
C SER A 89 -15.66 -11.03 1.42
N ILE A 90 -15.95 -9.84 0.89
CA ILE A 90 -16.76 -8.83 1.57
C ILE A 90 -17.97 -8.42 0.72
N ASN A 91 -19.11 -8.23 1.37
CA ASN A 91 -20.32 -7.70 0.73
C ASN A 91 -20.13 -6.23 0.32
N PRO A 92 -20.63 -5.82 -0.85
CA PRO A 92 -20.54 -4.43 -1.28
C PRO A 92 -21.21 -3.49 -0.27
N LEU A 93 -20.54 -2.37 0.02
CA LEU A 93 -21.12 -1.32 0.85
C LEU A 93 -22.17 -0.57 0.01
N HIS A 94 -23.36 -0.40 0.58
CA HIS A 94 -24.43 0.40 -0.02
C HIS A 94 -24.53 1.76 0.67
N VAL A 95 -24.99 2.76 -0.08
CA VAL A 95 -25.26 4.10 0.46
C VAL A 95 -26.29 4.00 1.59
N ASN A 96 -25.99 4.64 2.71
CA ASN A 96 -26.91 4.80 3.82
C ASN A 96 -27.34 6.27 3.92
N ASN A 97 -28.62 6.50 3.62
CA ASN A 97 -29.20 7.85 3.65
C ASN A 97 -29.45 8.38 5.07
N SER A 98 -29.38 7.54 6.10
CA SER A 98 -29.50 7.97 7.49
C SER A 98 -28.16 8.45 8.02
N ARG A 99 -28.15 9.65 8.60
CA ARG A 99 -27.01 10.20 9.35
C ARG A 99 -26.99 9.81 10.81
N ASN A 100 -28.07 9.25 11.33
CA ASN A 100 -28.20 8.95 12.75
C ASN A 100 -28.38 7.44 12.95
N PRO A 101 -27.39 6.73 13.52
CA PRO A 101 -26.07 7.21 13.93
C PRO A 101 -25.08 7.37 12.75
N CYS A 102 -24.14 8.31 12.86
CA CYS A 102 -23.00 8.36 11.94
C CYS A 102 -22.06 7.19 12.25
N PHE A 103 -21.43 6.67 11.20
CA PHE A 103 -20.40 5.66 11.33
C PHE A 103 -19.14 6.26 11.95
N SER A 104 -18.59 5.53 12.91
CA SER A 104 -17.31 5.81 13.53
C SER A 104 -16.52 4.51 13.49
N ALA A 105 -15.30 4.56 12.94
CA ALA A 105 -14.45 3.39 12.89
C ALA A 105 -14.12 2.92 14.31
N GLU A 106 -14.10 1.60 14.53
CA GLU A 106 -13.90 1.01 15.87
C GLU A 106 -12.57 1.44 16.53
N ARG A 107 -11.57 1.78 15.71
CA ARG A 107 -10.25 2.19 16.19
C ARG A 107 -9.91 3.57 15.64
N PRO A 108 -9.75 4.59 16.52
CA PRO A 108 -9.36 5.92 16.07
C PRO A 108 -7.95 5.90 15.48
N TYR A 109 -7.69 6.75 14.50
CA TYR A 109 -6.36 6.90 13.90
C TYR A 109 -5.30 7.22 14.98
N GLN A 110 -4.32 6.34 15.16
CA GLN A 110 -3.29 6.45 16.19
C GLN A 110 -2.01 7.10 15.62
N CYS A 111 -2.01 8.42 15.46
CA CYS A 111 -0.76 9.17 15.28
C CYS A 111 -0.41 9.91 16.58
N GLU A 112 0.39 9.25 17.42
CA GLU A 112 0.90 9.80 18.69
C GLU A 112 1.70 11.10 18.49
N ASN A 113 2.40 11.24 17.36
CA ASN A 113 3.16 12.44 17.04
C ASN A 113 2.30 13.67 16.75
N LEU A 114 1.03 13.47 16.38
CA LEU A 114 0.09 14.57 16.09
C LEU A 114 -0.72 14.97 17.33
N ARG A 115 -0.84 14.10 18.34
CA ARG A 115 -1.58 14.36 19.59
C ARG A 115 -0.95 15.42 20.51
N ARG A 116 0.15 16.06 20.09
CA ARG A 116 0.90 17.01 20.92
C ARG A 116 0.27 18.40 21.01
N ASN A 117 -0.68 18.72 20.12
CA ASN A 117 -1.34 20.03 20.10
C ASN A 117 -2.72 19.94 20.77
N ALA A 118 -2.95 20.80 21.76
CA ALA A 118 -4.18 20.82 22.56
C ALA A 118 -5.43 21.32 21.79
N ASN A 119 -5.26 21.81 20.56
CA ASN A 119 -6.29 22.49 19.76
C ASN A 119 -6.79 21.66 18.55
N GLN A 120 -6.61 20.34 18.59
CA GLN A 120 -7.06 19.45 17.51
C GLN A 120 -8.48 18.97 17.76
N GLU A 121 -9.37 19.25 16.81
CA GLU A 121 -10.73 18.73 16.79
C GLU A 121 -10.91 17.71 15.67
N THR A 122 -11.84 16.79 15.85
CA THR A 122 -12.21 15.81 14.81
C THR A 122 -13.60 16.17 14.30
N LEU A 123 -13.68 16.64 13.07
CA LEU A 123 -14.88 17.17 12.44
C LEU A 123 -15.13 16.45 11.11
N ARG A 124 -16.39 16.28 10.74
CA ARG A 124 -16.80 15.75 9.43
C ARG A 124 -16.90 16.87 8.39
N PRO A 125 -16.84 16.57 7.08
CA PRO A 125 -16.91 17.59 6.03
C PRO A 125 -18.08 18.57 6.17
N GLN A 126 -19.28 18.09 6.54
CA GLN A 126 -20.46 18.93 6.75
C GLN A 126 -20.39 19.85 7.97
N GLU A 127 -19.51 19.58 8.94
CA GLU A 127 -19.29 20.41 10.13
C GLU A 127 -18.27 21.52 9.82
N ILE A 128 -17.45 21.33 8.79
CA ILE A 128 -16.38 22.25 8.38
C ILE A 128 -16.87 23.19 7.28
N TYR A 129 -17.58 22.67 6.28
CA TYR A 129 -17.95 23.40 5.09
C TYR A 129 -19.46 23.53 4.96
N ASN A 130 -19.93 24.73 4.61
CA ASN A 130 -21.32 24.97 4.24
C ASN A 130 -21.55 24.68 2.74
N ILE A 131 -21.23 23.45 2.31
CA ILE A 131 -21.41 22.98 0.94
C ILE A 131 -22.17 21.65 0.95
N ASP A 132 -22.82 21.31 -0.16
CA ASP A 132 -23.35 19.96 -0.34
C ASP A 132 -22.17 18.97 -0.41
N PRO A 133 -22.06 17.99 0.51
CA PRO A 133 -20.95 17.04 0.51
C PRO A 133 -20.85 16.20 -0.77
N SER A 134 -21.93 16.07 -1.56
CA SER A 134 -21.89 15.40 -2.86
C SER A 134 -21.08 16.18 -3.91
N GLU A 135 -20.85 17.47 -3.69
CA GLU A 135 -20.03 18.33 -4.55
C GLU A 135 -18.53 18.24 -4.24
N LEU A 136 -18.12 17.48 -3.22
CA LEU A 136 -16.70 17.28 -2.91
C LEU A 136 -15.97 16.72 -4.15
N VAL A 137 -14.77 17.25 -4.40
CA VAL A 137 -13.95 16.98 -5.59
C VAL A 137 -13.79 15.47 -5.88
N ILE A 138 -13.69 14.67 -4.83
CA ILE A 138 -13.51 13.22 -4.93
C ILE A 138 -14.74 12.50 -5.52
N PHE A 139 -15.94 13.02 -5.28
CA PHE A 139 -17.21 12.53 -5.83
C PHE A 139 -17.59 13.26 -7.13
N GLY A 140 -17.10 14.49 -7.32
CA GLY A 140 -17.32 15.32 -8.50
C GLY A 140 -16.19 15.28 -9.54
N ASN A 141 -16.10 16.35 -10.33
CA ASN A 141 -15.04 16.57 -11.34
C ASN A 141 -14.15 17.76 -10.98
N GLY A 142 -13.73 17.84 -9.72
CA GLY A 142 -12.86 18.93 -9.28
C GLY A 142 -11.42 18.80 -9.76
N ASP A 143 -10.74 19.94 -9.77
CA ASP A 143 -9.32 20.09 -10.10
C ASP A 143 -8.45 19.72 -8.90
N MET A 144 -7.35 18.99 -9.15
CA MET A 144 -6.40 18.57 -8.12
C MET A 144 -5.33 19.64 -7.82
N ASN A 145 -5.29 20.74 -8.58
CA ASN A 145 -4.35 21.85 -8.39
C ASN A 145 -4.48 22.53 -7.01
N CYS A 146 -5.60 22.34 -6.31
CA CYS A 146 -5.82 22.89 -4.97
C CYS A 146 -5.33 21.97 -3.84
N VAL A 147 -4.92 20.73 -4.14
CA VAL A 147 -4.44 19.79 -3.11
C VAL A 147 -3.05 20.18 -2.64
N LYS A 148 -2.92 20.32 -1.32
CA LYS A 148 -1.66 20.66 -0.64
C LYS A 148 -1.42 19.67 0.47
N GLN A 149 -0.15 19.38 0.73
CA GLN A 149 0.25 18.56 1.86
C GLN A 149 -0.01 19.33 3.17
N GLY A 150 -0.60 18.64 4.15
CA GLY A 150 -0.77 19.18 5.50
C GLY A 150 0.48 19.04 6.35
N GLN A 151 0.31 19.06 7.68
CA GLN A 151 1.42 18.89 8.62
C GLN A 151 2.04 17.49 8.63
N ILE A 152 1.29 16.48 8.18
CA ILE A 152 1.79 15.11 8.06
C ILE A 152 2.80 15.05 6.91
N GLN A 153 3.97 14.48 7.15
CA GLN A 153 5.08 14.44 6.19
C GLN A 153 4.96 13.27 5.18
N ASP A 154 3.81 13.12 4.53
CA ASP A 154 3.48 12.02 3.60
C ASP A 154 3.43 12.47 2.12
N SER A 155 4.40 13.30 1.72
CA SER A 155 4.48 13.89 0.36
C SER A 155 4.42 12.85 -0.78
N GLN A 156 4.96 11.65 -0.56
CA GLN A 156 4.93 10.55 -1.52
C GLN A 156 3.50 10.06 -1.79
N LEU A 157 2.66 10.03 -0.76
CA LEU A 157 1.25 9.67 -0.90
C LEU A 157 0.50 10.76 -1.66
N ILE A 158 0.63 12.02 -1.23
CA ILE A 158 -0.05 13.16 -1.85
C ILE A 158 0.32 13.29 -3.34
N SER A 159 1.62 13.23 -3.68
CA SER A 159 2.08 13.29 -5.06
C SER A 159 1.55 12.12 -5.91
N SER A 160 1.48 10.92 -5.36
CA SER A 160 0.90 9.76 -6.07
C SER A 160 -0.60 9.97 -6.37
N LEU A 161 -1.37 10.53 -5.43
CA LEU A 161 -2.79 10.85 -5.63
C LEU A 161 -2.98 11.91 -6.73
N ILE A 162 -2.16 12.96 -6.74
CA ILE A 162 -2.21 14.00 -7.77
C ILE A 162 -1.90 13.42 -9.15
N VAL A 163 -0.85 12.60 -9.26
CA VAL A 163 -0.48 11.96 -10.52
C VAL A 163 -1.55 10.99 -10.99
N MET A 164 -2.11 10.17 -10.10
CA MET A 164 -3.21 9.25 -10.44
C MET A 164 -4.40 10.03 -10.99
N ARG A 165 -4.82 11.12 -10.33
CA ARG A 165 -5.93 11.95 -10.82
C ARG A 165 -5.66 12.55 -12.20
N HIS A 166 -4.44 13.04 -12.42
CA HIS A 166 -4.03 13.56 -13.72
C HIS A 166 -4.07 12.48 -14.81
N MET A 167 -3.65 11.25 -14.48
CA MET A 167 -3.73 10.10 -15.38
C MET A 167 -5.17 9.67 -15.65
N GLU A 168 -6.09 9.77 -14.68
CA GLU A 168 -7.52 9.49 -14.93
C GLU A 168 -8.08 10.37 -16.04
N THR A 169 -7.80 11.67 -15.98
CA THR A 169 -8.24 12.63 -17.02
C THR A 169 -7.61 12.33 -18.37
N LYS A 170 -6.32 11.93 -18.39
CA LYS A 170 -5.60 11.65 -19.63
C LYS A 170 -6.01 10.33 -20.29
N LEU A 171 -6.25 9.29 -19.50
CA LEU A 171 -6.54 7.93 -19.98
C LEU A 171 -8.04 7.64 -20.07
N GLY A 172 -8.89 8.44 -19.44
CA GLY A 172 -10.33 8.17 -19.33
C GLY A 172 -10.65 6.94 -18.48
N GLN A 173 -9.73 6.53 -17.61
CA GLN A 173 -9.86 5.36 -16.73
C GLN A 173 -9.84 5.78 -15.27
N SER A 174 -10.70 5.20 -14.45
CA SER A 174 -10.72 5.45 -13.01
C SER A 174 -9.53 4.76 -12.33
N LEU A 175 -8.79 5.50 -11.51
CA LEU A 175 -7.64 5.04 -10.74
C LEU A 175 -7.86 5.24 -9.24
N ILE A 176 -8.61 6.28 -8.86
CA ILE A 176 -8.95 6.64 -7.49
C ILE A 176 -10.44 6.40 -7.23
N LYS A 177 -11.32 6.88 -8.12
CA LYS A 177 -12.77 6.88 -7.87
C LYS A 177 -13.36 5.47 -7.75
N ASP A 178 -12.76 4.49 -8.42
CA ASP A 178 -13.17 3.09 -8.37
C ASP A 178 -12.57 2.32 -7.18
N LYS A 179 -11.79 2.99 -6.31
CA LYS A 179 -11.22 2.40 -5.10
C LYS A 179 -11.99 2.79 -3.84
N ILE A 180 -12.92 3.73 -3.91
CA ILE A 180 -13.70 4.19 -2.76
C ILE A 180 -15.14 3.73 -2.93
N TYR A 181 -15.70 3.15 -1.86
CA TYR A 181 -17.06 2.63 -1.82
C TYR A 181 -17.88 3.34 -0.74
N PRO A 182 -19.21 3.50 -0.92
CA PRO A 182 -20.07 2.90 -1.96
C PRO A 182 -19.86 3.47 -3.37
N GLN A 183 -20.32 2.76 -4.40
CA GLN A 183 -20.17 3.14 -5.82
C GLN A 183 -21.49 3.12 -6.58
N ASP A 184 -21.57 3.90 -7.66
CA ASP A 184 -22.63 3.80 -8.67
C ASP A 184 -22.41 2.60 -9.60
N ASN A 185 -23.35 2.39 -10.53
CA ASN A 185 -23.26 1.31 -11.52
C ASN A 185 -22.09 1.46 -12.50
N ASN A 186 -21.47 2.64 -12.57
CA ASN A 186 -20.32 2.94 -13.40
C ASN A 186 -19.00 2.81 -12.64
N GLY A 187 -19.02 2.43 -11.35
CA GLY A 187 -17.85 2.32 -10.51
C GLY A 187 -17.32 3.67 -9.98
N ASN A 188 -18.11 4.74 -10.03
CA ASN A 188 -17.74 6.01 -9.40
C ASN A 188 -18.11 5.99 -7.92
N ALA A 189 -17.17 6.43 -7.07
CA ALA A 189 -17.43 6.65 -5.65
C ALA A 189 -18.65 7.56 -5.43
N LEU A 190 -19.51 7.16 -4.51
CA LEU A 190 -20.68 7.91 -4.07
C LEU A 190 -20.44 8.46 -2.67
N TYR A 191 -20.91 9.69 -2.44
CA TYR A 191 -21.01 10.23 -1.10
C TYR A 191 -21.94 9.34 -0.25
N ASN A 192 -21.49 8.98 0.95
CA ASN A 192 -22.28 8.21 1.91
C ASN A 192 -22.64 9.08 3.12
N PRO A 193 -23.92 9.50 3.27
CA PRO A 193 -24.33 10.42 4.33
C PRO A 193 -23.98 9.98 5.75
N ASN A 194 -23.99 8.67 6.04
CA ASN A 194 -23.62 8.16 7.35
C ASN A 194 -22.10 8.24 7.64
N GLY A 195 -21.28 8.63 6.66
CA GLY A 195 -19.84 8.77 6.80
C GLY A 195 -19.05 7.46 6.74
N GLN A 196 -19.66 6.32 6.38
CA GLN A 196 -18.97 5.04 6.24
C GLN A 196 -18.39 4.88 4.84
N TYR A 197 -17.11 4.56 4.75
CA TYR A 197 -16.48 4.25 3.47
C TYR A 197 -15.61 3.00 3.56
N ARG A 198 -15.42 2.36 2.41
CA ARG A 198 -14.45 1.26 2.26
C ARG A 198 -13.49 1.59 1.13
N LEU A 199 -12.20 1.46 1.44
CA LEU A 199 -11.12 1.66 0.49
C LEU A 199 -10.61 0.30 0.00
N LYS A 200 -10.57 0.14 -1.31
CA LYS A 200 -9.97 -1.01 -2.00
C LYS A 200 -8.51 -0.71 -2.32
N ILE A 201 -7.59 -1.31 -1.57
CA ILE A 201 -6.14 -1.06 -1.64
C ILE A 201 -5.39 -2.31 -2.09
N HIS A 202 -4.35 -2.14 -2.92
CA HIS A 202 -3.52 -3.25 -3.36
C HIS A 202 -2.27 -3.36 -2.49
N ILE A 203 -2.24 -4.32 -1.58
CA ILE A 203 -1.16 -4.50 -0.59
C ILE A 203 -0.82 -5.99 -0.49
N ASN A 204 0.48 -6.30 -0.44
CA ASN A 204 1.00 -7.66 -0.35
C ASN A 204 0.51 -8.58 -1.48
N GLY A 205 0.38 -8.01 -2.69
CA GLY A 205 0.04 -8.76 -3.92
C GLY A 205 -1.44 -9.13 -4.07
N THR A 206 -2.35 -8.56 -3.27
CA THR A 206 -3.79 -8.76 -3.43
C THR A 206 -4.58 -7.49 -3.11
N TRP A 207 -5.83 -7.43 -3.59
CA TRP A 207 -6.77 -6.38 -3.22
C TRP A 207 -7.34 -6.63 -1.84
N ARG A 208 -7.29 -5.60 -1.00
CA ARG A 208 -7.74 -5.64 0.39
C ARG A 208 -8.68 -4.49 0.67
N MET A 209 -9.48 -4.65 1.72
CA MET A 209 -10.41 -3.65 2.19
C MET A 209 -9.87 -2.96 3.45
N SER A 210 -9.99 -1.64 3.50
CA SER A 210 -9.86 -0.83 4.71
C SER A 210 -11.17 -0.08 4.94
N GLU A 211 -11.79 -0.26 6.10
CA GLU A 211 -13.00 0.49 6.48
C GLU A 211 -12.58 1.77 7.19
N ILE A 212 -13.15 2.89 6.77
CA ILE A 212 -12.81 4.23 7.26
C ILE A 212 -14.10 5.04 7.50
N ASP A 213 -14.01 6.03 8.39
CA ASP A 213 -15.01 7.08 8.51
C ASP A 213 -14.55 8.36 7.76
N ASP A 214 -15.44 9.34 7.64
CA ASP A 214 -15.15 10.66 7.06
C ASP A 214 -14.74 11.70 8.11
N GLN A 215 -14.30 11.27 9.28
CA GLN A 215 -13.81 12.19 10.29
C GLN A 215 -12.43 12.73 9.90
N LEU A 216 -12.32 14.06 9.82
CA LEU A 216 -11.10 14.78 9.48
C LEU A 216 -10.52 15.45 10.73
N ARG A 217 -9.20 15.44 10.83
CA ARG A 217 -8.50 16.24 11.85
C ARG A 217 -8.43 17.69 11.41
N CYS A 218 -8.92 18.56 12.26
CA CYS A 218 -8.96 19.99 12.06
C CYS A 218 -8.16 20.69 13.16
N GLU A 219 -7.49 21.77 12.79
CA GLU A 219 -6.82 22.68 13.70
C GLU A 219 -7.49 24.06 13.57
N THR A 220 -7.49 24.82 14.66
CA THR A 220 -8.00 26.19 14.64
C THR A 220 -7.10 27.07 13.77
N LEU A 221 -7.73 28.03 13.07
CA LEU A 221 -7.03 28.89 12.10
C LEU A 221 -5.89 29.72 12.74
N GLU A 222 -5.99 30.01 14.04
CA GLU A 222 -4.98 30.75 14.81
C GLU A 222 -3.63 30.02 14.88
N ASP A 223 -3.63 28.69 14.80
CA ASP A 223 -2.41 27.86 14.88
C ASP A 223 -1.75 27.61 13.51
N TRP A 224 -2.36 28.10 12.42
CA TRP A 224 -1.88 27.89 11.04
C TRP A 224 -1.04 29.05 10.49
N GLN A 225 -0.96 30.18 11.21
CA GLN A 225 -0.17 31.38 10.87
C GLN A 225 1.23 31.33 11.48
#